data_AF-A0AAW2UNE1-F1
#
_entry.id   AF-A0AAW2UNE1-F1
#
_cell.length_a   1.000
_cell.length_b   1.000
_cell.length_c   1.000
_cell.angle_alpha   90.00
_cell.angle_beta   90.00
_cell.angle_gamma   90.00
#
_symmetry.space_group_name_H-M   'P 1'
#
loop_
_entity.id
_entity.type
_entity.pdbx_description
1 polymer ?
#
loop_
_entity_poly.entity_id
_entity_poly.type
_entity_poly.pdbx_seq_one_letter_code
_entity_poly.pdbx_strand_id
1 'polypeptide(L)'
;MYYKRGRIGDEAGAEEKLDEWENVDNAIKEFAKQFQGLTGNEFETWEREKKIEKQQHKLFPIDIDDGVEVRHGGLGLRQLGIAAAHCKLDSEVANFMKVLCGQEIYRYALMEMGLDFPDLPLGMVTDFHLKRCEKVLLDFVNRLQSNKETGQKGESLWSDFSQRMFTLMPSTDLMFSGILVI
;
A
#
# COMPACT_ATOMS: atom_id res chain seq x y z
N MET A 1 3.25 2.90 21.88
CA MET A 1 2.83 3.44 20.58
C MET A 1 4.07 3.66 19.75
N TYR A 2 4.14 3.06 18.57
CA TYR A 2 5.25 3.20 17.64
C TYR A 2 4.81 4.05 16.45
N TYR A 3 5.69 4.90 15.94
CA TYR A 3 5.51 5.52 14.63
C TYR A 3 6.83 5.57 13.86
N LYS A 4 6.72 5.43 12.53
CA LYS A 4 7.80 5.61 11.56
C LYS A 4 7.32 6.56 10.48
N ARG A 5 8.11 7.58 10.15
CA ARG A 5 7.80 8.54 9.10
C ARG A 5 9.05 8.85 8.30
N GLY A 6 8.98 8.68 6.99
CA GLY A 6 10.09 8.98 6.10
C GLY A 6 9.64 9.10 4.66
N ARG A 7 10.61 9.34 3.78
CA ARG A 7 10.40 9.14 2.35
C ARG A 7 10.32 7.62 2.12
N ILE A 8 9.37 7.20 1.29
CA ILE A 8 9.22 5.77 0.96
C ILE A 8 10.50 5.28 0.28
N GLY A 9 11.07 4.17 0.78
CA GLY A 9 12.34 3.61 0.29
C GLY A 9 13.62 4.27 0.83
N ASP A 10 13.50 5.25 1.74
CA ASP A 10 14.62 5.90 2.43
C ASP A 10 14.58 5.60 3.93
N GLU A 11 15.00 4.39 4.30
CA GLU A 11 15.03 3.96 5.70
C GLU A 11 16.02 4.78 6.54
N ALA A 12 17.14 5.19 5.95
CA ALA A 12 18.17 5.97 6.64
C ALA A 12 17.69 7.38 7.02
N GLY A 13 16.77 7.95 6.24
CA GLY A 13 16.13 9.23 6.51
C GLY A 13 14.84 9.15 7.32
N ALA A 14 14.40 7.97 7.75
CA ALA A 14 13.15 7.80 8.48
C ALA A 14 13.27 8.25 9.94
N GLU A 15 12.32 9.06 10.40
CA GLU A 15 12.09 9.34 11.80
C GLU A 15 11.32 8.17 12.42
N GLU A 16 11.92 7.52 13.41
CA GLU A 16 11.29 6.45 14.18
C GLU A 16 11.21 6.82 15.66
N LYS A 17 10.05 6.56 16.28
CA LYS A 17 9.84 6.79 17.71
C LYS A 17 8.97 5.71 18.31
N LEU A 18 9.35 5.28 19.51
CA LEU A 18 8.57 4.39 20.36
C LEU A 18 8.28 5.12 21.67
N ASP A 19 7.01 5.40 21.92
CA ASP A 19 6.51 5.99 23.17
C ASP A 19 5.82 4.91 24.00
N GLU A 20 6.26 4.70 25.23
CA GLU A 20 5.58 3.85 26.21
C GLU A 20 4.46 4.65 26.90
N TRP A 21 3.31 3.99 27.09
CA TRP A 21 2.14 4.59 27.73
C TRP A 21 1.65 3.66 28.84
N GLU A 22 1.47 4.19 30.05
CA GLU A 22 0.96 3.42 31.19
C GLU A 22 -0.55 3.19 31.12
N ASN A 23 -1.28 4.08 30.43
CA ASN A 23 -2.73 4.04 30.33
C ASN A 23 -3.17 3.92 28.86
N VAL A 24 -3.98 2.90 28.58
CA VAL A 24 -4.45 2.56 27.23
C VAL A 24 -5.36 3.65 26.66
N ASP A 25 -6.26 4.23 27.45
CA ASP A 25 -7.17 5.28 26.98
C ASP A 25 -6.42 6.54 26.54
N ASN A 26 -5.34 6.89 27.25
CA ASN A 26 -4.47 8.00 26.86
C ASN A 26 -3.71 7.69 25.57
N ALA A 27 -3.24 6.45 25.39
CA ALA A 27 -2.60 6.01 24.16
C ALA A 27 -3.55 6.09 22.96
N ILE A 28 -4.81 5.64 23.11
CA ILE A 28 -5.85 5.72 22.08
C ILE A 28 -6.14 7.18 21.70
N LYS A 29 -6.28 8.08 22.69
CA LYS A 29 -6.53 9.50 22.44
C LYS A 29 -5.38 10.17 21.69
N GLU A 30 -4.13 9.89 22.09
CA GLU A 30 -2.98 10.47 21.40
C GLU A 30 -2.84 9.90 19.99
N PHE A 31 -3.11 8.61 19.77
CA PHE A 31 -3.15 8.02 18.44
C PHE A 31 -4.20 8.69 17.54
N ALA A 32 -5.44 8.82 18.01
CA ALA A 32 -6.51 9.47 17.25
C ALA A 32 -6.16 10.92 16.89
N LYS A 33 -5.56 11.66 17.84
CA LYS A 33 -5.05 13.03 17.62
C LYS A 33 -3.92 13.07 16.57
N GLN A 34 -2.99 12.13 16.60
CA GLN A 34 -1.93 12.04 15.58
C GLN A 34 -2.50 11.70 14.21
N PHE A 35 -3.42 10.73 14.14
CA PHE A 35 -4.14 10.37 12.91
C PHE A 35 -4.85 11.60 12.31
N GLN A 36 -5.61 12.34 13.13
CA GLN A 36 -6.28 13.56 12.69
C GLN A 36 -5.28 14.65 12.29
N GLY A 37 -4.19 14.81 13.03
CA GLY A 37 -3.11 15.74 12.71
C GLY A 37 -2.49 15.44 11.33
N LEU A 38 -2.33 14.17 10.98
CA LEU A 38 -1.67 13.72 9.75
C LEU A 38 -2.61 13.68 8.55
N THR A 39 -3.87 13.26 8.74
CA THR A 39 -4.84 13.05 7.67
C THR A 39 -5.86 14.18 7.53
N GLY A 40 -6.09 14.95 8.60
CA GLY A 40 -7.18 15.92 8.69
C GLY A 40 -8.56 15.30 8.90
N ASN A 41 -8.65 14.00 9.20
CA ASN A 41 -9.90 13.26 9.38
C ASN A 41 -9.95 12.60 10.76
N GLU A 42 -11.14 12.38 11.31
CA GLU A 42 -11.33 11.64 12.57
C GLU A 42 -11.08 10.14 12.35
N PHE A 43 -10.30 9.52 13.25
CA PHE A 43 -9.96 8.09 13.14
C PHE A 43 -11.21 7.20 13.20
N GLU A 44 -12.12 7.42 14.16
CA GLU A 44 -13.29 6.56 14.34
C GLU A 44 -14.26 6.62 13.15
N THR A 45 -14.43 7.80 12.53
CA THR A 45 -15.28 7.93 11.34
C THR A 45 -14.68 7.17 10.16
N TRP A 46 -13.36 7.25 9.99
CA TRP A 46 -12.66 6.47 8.98
C TRP A 46 -12.74 4.97 9.27
N GLU A 47 -12.52 4.52 10.51
CA GLU A 47 -12.52 3.09 10.87
C GLU A 47 -13.91 2.46 10.66
N ARG A 48 -14.98 3.12 11.12
CA ARG A 48 -16.35 2.58 11.05
C ARG A 48 -17.02 2.75 9.70
N GLU A 49 -16.90 3.93 9.10
CA GLU A 49 -17.65 4.29 7.88
C GLU A 49 -16.80 4.20 6.63
N LYS A 50 -15.47 4.05 6.78
CA LYS A 50 -14.49 4.07 5.68
C LYS A 50 -14.59 5.32 4.80
N LYS A 51 -15.16 6.40 5.36
CA LYS A 51 -15.24 7.73 4.77
C LYS A 51 -14.01 8.52 5.15
N ILE A 52 -13.29 8.98 4.13
CA ILE A 52 -12.13 9.82 4.30
C ILE A 52 -12.01 10.77 3.14
N GLU A 53 -11.72 12.03 3.44
CA GLU A 53 -11.52 13.07 2.44
C GLU A 53 -10.04 13.43 2.37
N LYS A 54 -9.47 13.40 1.16
CA LYS A 54 -8.10 13.82 0.95
C LYS A 54 -8.00 15.33 1.19
N GLN A 55 -7.34 15.72 2.28
CA GLN A 55 -7.06 17.11 2.58
C GLN A 55 -5.76 17.59 1.90
N GLN A 56 -5.67 18.88 1.60
CA GLN A 56 -4.49 19.48 0.99
C GLN A 56 -3.29 19.37 1.95
N HIS A 57 -2.12 18.96 1.44
CA HIS A 57 -0.88 18.76 2.21
C HIS A 57 -0.97 17.78 3.41
N LYS A 58 -2.05 17.00 3.50
CA LYS A 58 -2.23 15.94 4.50
C LYS A 58 -2.01 14.56 3.88
N LEU A 59 -1.73 13.57 4.71
CA LEU A 59 -1.52 12.20 4.29
C LEU A 59 -2.87 11.51 4.07
N PHE A 60 -2.88 10.46 3.25
CA PHE A 60 -4.05 9.61 3.03
C PHE A 60 -3.70 8.21 3.53
N PRO A 61 -4.51 7.61 4.41
CA PRO A 61 -4.24 6.27 4.92
C PRO A 61 -4.53 5.21 3.85
N ILE A 62 -3.66 4.21 3.79
CA ILE A 62 -3.87 2.99 3.02
C ILE A 62 -4.51 1.97 3.96
N ASP A 63 -5.59 1.33 3.51
CA ASP A 63 -6.30 0.32 4.31
C ASP A 63 -5.62 -1.05 4.11
N ILE A 64 -5.06 -1.59 5.19
CA ILE A 64 -4.25 -2.80 5.22
C ILE A 64 -4.91 -3.79 6.18
N ASP A 65 -4.95 -5.06 5.77
CA ASP A 65 -5.49 -6.18 6.55
C ASP A 65 -4.41 -6.88 7.38
N ASP A 66 -4.81 -7.73 8.32
CA ASP A 66 -3.91 -8.55 9.15
C ASP A 66 -3.44 -9.86 8.47
N GLY A 67 -3.48 -9.88 7.13
CA GLY A 67 -3.24 -11.05 6.29
C GLY A 67 -1.78 -11.52 6.21
N VAL A 68 -1.47 -12.30 5.16
CA VAL A 68 -0.12 -12.80 4.89
C VAL A 68 0.49 -12.03 3.73
N GLU A 69 1.60 -11.36 3.97
CA GLU A 69 2.30 -10.61 2.93
C GLU A 69 3.04 -11.59 2.03
N VAL A 70 2.65 -11.66 0.75
CA VAL A 70 3.14 -12.66 -0.20
C VAL A 70 4.66 -12.63 -0.37
N ARG A 71 5.29 -11.46 -0.16
CA ARG A 71 6.75 -11.29 -0.21
C ARG A 71 7.50 -11.89 0.98
N HIS A 72 6.82 -12.09 2.11
CA HIS A 72 7.43 -12.55 3.36
C HIS A 72 6.85 -13.88 3.88
N GLY A 73 5.63 -14.24 3.49
CA GLY A 73 4.92 -15.44 3.93
C GLY A 73 5.00 -16.64 2.98
N GLY A 74 5.58 -16.47 1.78
CA GLY A 74 5.81 -17.56 0.83
C GLY A 74 7.04 -18.41 1.17
N LEU A 75 7.15 -19.60 0.56
CA LEU A 75 8.37 -20.40 0.67
C LEU A 75 9.50 -19.73 -0.13
N GLY A 76 10.59 -19.38 0.54
CA GLY A 76 11.80 -18.91 -0.15
C GLY A 76 12.40 -20.00 -1.03
N LEU A 77 13.21 -19.62 -2.04
CA LEU A 77 13.84 -20.56 -2.99
C LEU A 77 14.52 -21.77 -2.33
N ARG A 78 15.14 -21.55 -1.16
CA ARG A 78 15.82 -22.61 -0.39
C ARG A 78 14.85 -23.56 0.32
N GLN A 79 13.70 -23.07 0.78
CA GLN A 79 12.69 -23.87 1.48
C GLN A 79 11.83 -24.69 0.51
N LEU A 80 11.64 -24.16 -0.70
CA LEU A 80 10.90 -24.79 -1.78
C LEU A 80 11.45 -26.18 -2.17
N GLY A 81 12.78 -26.36 -2.16
CA GLY A 81 13.40 -27.67 -2.43
C GLY A 81 13.14 -28.71 -1.34
N ILE A 82 13.19 -28.29 -0.07
CA ILE A 82 12.94 -29.17 1.09
C ILE A 82 11.45 -29.55 1.16
N ALA A 83 10.56 -28.59 0.93
CA ALA A 83 9.12 -28.83 0.92
C ALA A 83 8.71 -29.80 -0.20
N ALA A 84 9.28 -29.66 -1.41
CA ALA A 84 9.03 -30.58 -2.51
C ALA A 84 9.55 -32.00 -2.23
N ALA A 85 10.71 -32.14 -1.57
CA ALA A 85 11.30 -33.45 -1.26
C ALA A 85 10.47 -34.28 -0.26
N HIS A 86 9.71 -33.63 0.62
CA HIS A 86 8.80 -34.30 1.58
C HIS A 86 7.33 -34.25 1.13
N CYS A 87 7.06 -33.78 -0.09
CA CYS A 87 5.72 -33.66 -0.63
C CYS A 87 5.20 -35.04 -1.07
N LYS A 88 3.91 -35.32 -0.82
CA LYS A 88 3.23 -36.53 -1.30
C LYS A 88 2.64 -36.37 -2.70
N LEU A 89 2.71 -35.17 -3.26
CA LEU A 89 2.23 -34.89 -4.62
C LEU A 89 3.20 -35.52 -5.63
N ASP A 90 2.67 -35.82 -6.81
CA ASP A 90 3.51 -36.20 -7.94
C ASP A 90 4.58 -35.13 -8.22
N SER A 91 5.75 -35.56 -8.69
CA SER A 91 6.88 -34.66 -8.92
C SER A 91 6.57 -33.50 -9.86
N GLU A 92 5.73 -33.68 -10.88
CA GLU A 92 5.33 -32.61 -11.81
C GLU A 92 4.44 -31.60 -11.10
N VAL A 93 3.49 -32.08 -10.29
CA VAL A 93 2.58 -31.24 -9.51
C VAL A 93 3.34 -30.50 -8.42
N ALA A 94 4.27 -31.17 -7.73
CA ALA A 94 5.11 -30.56 -6.70
C ALA A 94 6.00 -29.45 -7.29
N ASN A 95 6.59 -29.69 -8.47
CA ASN A 95 7.38 -28.69 -9.18
C ASN A 95 6.53 -27.51 -9.66
N PHE A 96 5.31 -27.77 -10.14
CA PHE A 96 4.39 -26.70 -10.52
C PHE A 96 3.99 -25.83 -9.33
N MET A 97 3.59 -26.45 -8.22
CA MET A 97 3.26 -25.75 -6.98
C MET A 97 4.46 -24.98 -6.43
N LYS A 98 5.68 -25.51 -6.58
CA LYS A 98 6.92 -24.84 -6.21
C LYS A 98 7.09 -23.50 -6.93
N VAL A 99 6.76 -23.45 -8.22
CA VAL A 99 6.85 -22.21 -9.01
C VAL A 99 5.73 -21.25 -8.63
N LEU A 100 4.48 -21.71 -8.55
CA LEU A 100 3.33 -20.87 -8.24
C LEU A 100 3.34 -20.27 -6.83
N CYS A 101 3.84 -21.01 -5.85
CA CYS A 101 3.87 -20.58 -4.44
C CYS A 101 5.20 -19.93 -4.05
N GLY A 102 6.12 -19.72 -5.00
CA GLY A 102 7.38 -19.05 -4.73
C GLY A 102 7.21 -17.55 -4.58
N GLN A 103 7.72 -16.97 -3.49
CA GLN A 103 7.63 -15.52 -3.26
C GLN A 103 8.31 -14.68 -4.36
N GLU A 104 9.35 -15.22 -5.02
CA GLU A 104 10.17 -14.46 -5.96
C GLU A 104 9.38 -14.03 -7.20
N ILE A 105 8.48 -14.88 -7.72
CA ILE A 105 7.70 -14.52 -8.91
C ILE A 105 6.82 -13.30 -8.66
N TYR A 106 6.25 -13.18 -7.46
CA TYR A 106 5.43 -12.05 -7.06
C TYR A 106 6.29 -10.81 -6.78
N ARG A 107 7.44 -10.98 -6.13
CA ARG A 107 8.39 -9.89 -5.91
C ARG A 107 8.89 -9.30 -7.23
N TYR A 108 9.27 -10.14 -8.19
CA TYR A 108 9.67 -9.70 -9.53
C TYR A 108 8.53 -8.96 -10.23
N ALA A 109 7.31 -9.50 -10.23
CA ALA A 109 6.16 -8.83 -10.84
C ALA A 109 5.89 -7.45 -10.23
N LEU A 110 5.92 -7.35 -8.89
CA LEU A 110 5.76 -6.07 -8.20
C LEU A 110 6.91 -5.10 -8.50
N MET A 111 8.15 -5.58 -8.58
CA MET A 111 9.31 -4.75 -8.92
C MET A 111 9.18 -4.17 -10.34
N GLU A 112 8.81 -4.98 -11.33
CA GLU A 112 8.60 -4.54 -12.71
C GLU A 112 7.45 -3.51 -12.83
N MET A 113 6.45 -3.60 -11.96
CA MET A 113 5.35 -2.63 -11.90
C MET A 113 5.70 -1.37 -11.09
N GLY A 114 6.89 -1.27 -10.51
CA GLY A 114 7.28 -0.16 -9.63
C GLY A 114 6.52 -0.18 -8.29
N LEU A 115 6.12 -1.35 -7.81
CA LEU A 115 5.27 -1.57 -6.65
C LEU A 115 5.98 -2.35 -5.52
N ASP A 116 7.25 -2.71 -5.67
CA ASP A 116 7.98 -3.45 -4.63
C ASP A 116 8.49 -2.52 -3.50
N PHE A 117 7.63 -2.25 -2.52
CA PHE A 117 7.94 -1.41 -1.35
C PHE A 117 8.20 -2.21 -0.08
N PRO A 118 9.40 -2.17 0.51
CA PRO A 118 9.65 -2.92 1.74
C PRO A 118 8.68 -2.56 2.87
N ASP A 119 8.33 -1.26 3.00
CA ASP A 119 7.48 -0.76 4.08
C ASP A 119 5.96 -0.88 3.82
N LEU A 120 5.51 -1.14 2.58
CA LEU A 120 4.08 -1.23 2.25
C LEU A 120 3.70 -2.66 1.83
N PRO A 121 3.01 -3.44 2.67
CA PRO A 121 2.57 -4.80 2.34
C PRO A 121 1.41 -4.78 1.34
N LEU A 122 1.71 -4.63 0.05
CA LEU A 122 0.69 -4.58 -1.00
C LEU A 122 -0.17 -5.85 -1.08
N GLY A 123 0.37 -7.01 -0.68
CA GLY A 123 -0.40 -8.25 -0.60
C GLY A 123 -1.45 -8.24 0.52
N MET A 124 -1.39 -7.28 1.43
CA MET A 124 -2.33 -7.10 2.53
C MET A 124 -3.29 -5.91 2.32
N VAL A 125 -3.21 -5.19 1.19
CA VAL A 125 -4.14 -4.09 0.91
C VAL A 125 -5.56 -4.64 0.80
N THR A 126 -6.52 -4.04 1.51
CA THR A 126 -7.88 -4.55 1.55
C THR A 126 -8.60 -4.41 0.20
N ASP A 127 -9.57 -5.29 -0.06
CA ASP A 127 -10.48 -5.18 -1.21
C ASP A 127 -11.17 -3.81 -1.29
N PHE A 128 -11.46 -3.23 -0.13
CA PHE A 128 -12.07 -1.91 -0.05
C PHE A 128 -11.15 -0.83 -0.63
N HIS A 129 -9.86 -0.87 -0.30
CA HIS A 129 -8.87 0.06 -0.86
C HIS A 129 -8.63 -0.20 -2.35
N LEU A 130 -8.55 -1.46 -2.77
CA LEU A 130 -8.41 -1.82 -4.19
C LEU A 130 -9.58 -1.28 -5.03
N LYS A 131 -10.82 -1.41 -4.54
CA LYS A 131 -12.01 -0.83 -5.19
C LYS A 131 -11.96 0.70 -5.28
N ARG A 132 -11.33 1.37 -4.31
CA ARG A 132 -11.10 2.82 -4.36
C ARG A 132 -10.11 3.17 -5.47
N CYS A 133 -9.01 2.43 -5.59
CA CYS A 133 -8.03 2.60 -6.67
C CYS A 133 -8.69 2.37 -8.05
N GLU A 134 -9.46 1.30 -8.19
CA GLU A 134 -10.23 1.00 -9.41
C GLU A 134 -11.19 2.14 -9.77
N LYS A 135 -11.92 2.69 -8.78
CA LYS A 135 -12.82 3.82 -9.01
C LYS A 135 -12.11 5.05 -9.57
N VAL A 136 -10.90 5.36 -9.09
CA VAL A 136 -10.12 6.50 -9.60
C VAL A 136 -9.64 6.24 -11.03
N LEU A 137 -9.20 5.01 -11.33
CA LEU A 137 -8.85 4.60 -12.69
C LEU A 137 -10.04 4.71 -13.66
N LEU A 138 -11.21 4.24 -13.25
CA LEU A 138 -12.43 4.29 -14.06
C LEU A 138 -12.91 5.74 -14.28
N ASP A 139 -12.90 6.59 -13.25
CA ASP A 139 -13.23 8.02 -13.39
C ASP A 139 -12.29 8.69 -14.40
N PHE A 140 -11.00 8.36 -14.36
CA PHE A 140 -10.03 8.88 -15.30
C PHE A 140 -10.26 8.42 -16.74
N VAL A 141 -10.47 7.12 -16.97
CA VAL A 141 -10.78 6.57 -18.30
C VAL A 141 -12.04 7.23 -18.87
N ASN A 142 -13.08 7.39 -18.06
CA ASN A 142 -14.33 8.05 -18.48
C ASN A 142 -14.11 9.52 -18.86
N ARG A 143 -13.26 10.24 -18.11
CA ARG A 143 -12.89 11.62 -18.43
C ARG A 143 -12.08 11.71 -19.72
N LEU A 144 -11.13 10.80 -19.94
CA LEU A 144 -10.35 10.77 -21.19
C LEU A 144 -11.24 10.50 -22.41
N GLN A 145 -12.23 9.62 -22.28
CA GLN A 145 -13.14 9.29 -23.37
C GLN A 145 -14.14 10.43 -23.68
N SER A 146 -14.59 11.14 -22.65
CA SER A 146 -15.57 12.23 -22.80
C SER A 146 -14.94 13.58 -23.17
N ASN A 147 -13.65 13.78 -22.88
CA ASN A 147 -13.01 15.09 -22.94
C ASN A 147 -11.93 15.14 -24.03
N LYS A 148 -12.15 15.92 -25.10
CA LYS A 148 -11.14 16.22 -26.14
C LYS A 148 -10.24 17.40 -25.77
N GLU A 149 -10.12 17.72 -24.49
CA GLU A 149 -9.39 18.90 -24.02
C GLU A 149 -7.89 18.74 -24.26
N THR A 150 -7.36 19.52 -25.22
CA THR A 150 -5.94 19.61 -25.55
C THR A 150 -5.29 20.82 -24.87
N GLY A 151 -3.98 20.75 -24.64
CA GLY A 151 -3.21 21.84 -24.02
C GLY A 151 -3.31 21.84 -22.49
N GLN A 152 -3.30 23.04 -21.89
CA GLN A 152 -3.14 23.25 -20.44
C GLN A 152 -4.21 22.54 -19.57
N LYS A 153 -5.43 22.41 -20.08
CA LYS A 153 -6.51 21.69 -19.38
C LYS A 153 -6.29 20.19 -19.33
N GLY A 154 -5.76 19.61 -20.41
CA GLY A 154 -5.38 18.20 -20.46
C GLY A 154 -4.26 17.89 -19.46
N GLU A 155 -3.21 18.73 -19.43
CA GLU A 155 -2.11 18.59 -18.47
C GLU A 155 -2.57 18.66 -17.01
N SER A 156 -3.48 19.58 -16.69
CA SER A 156 -4.08 19.67 -15.34
C SER A 156 -4.84 18.40 -14.96
N LEU A 157 -5.55 17.79 -15.91
CA LEU A 157 -6.30 16.55 -15.68
C LEU A 157 -5.35 15.37 -15.44
N TRP A 158 -4.27 15.27 -16.21
CA TRP A 158 -3.20 14.26 -15.98
C TRP A 158 -2.51 14.44 -14.63
N SER A 159 -2.21 15.68 -14.25
CA SER A 159 -1.60 15.97 -12.95
C SER A 159 -2.50 15.59 -11.78
N ASP A 160 -3.78 15.96 -11.82
CA ASP A 160 -4.75 15.63 -10.76
C ASP A 160 -4.93 14.11 -10.63
N PHE A 161 -5.08 13.41 -11.75
CA PHE A 161 -5.17 11.95 -11.76
C PHE A 161 -3.93 11.29 -11.19
N SER A 162 -2.75 11.70 -11.66
CA SER A 162 -1.47 11.13 -11.22
C SER A 162 -1.29 11.31 -9.71
N GLN A 163 -1.56 12.50 -9.19
CA GLN A 163 -1.50 12.77 -7.75
C GLN A 163 -2.45 11.86 -6.95
N ARG A 164 -3.69 11.68 -7.41
CA ARG A 164 -4.66 10.79 -6.74
C ARG A 164 -4.23 9.33 -6.77
N MET A 165 -3.79 8.86 -7.93
CA MET A 165 -3.33 7.48 -8.08
C MET A 165 -2.11 7.20 -7.23
N PHE A 166 -1.08 8.04 -7.30
CA PHE A 166 0.15 7.85 -6.51
C PHE A 166 -0.04 8.12 -5.02
N THR A 167 -1.15 8.75 -4.60
CA THR A 167 -1.56 8.85 -3.20
C THR A 167 -2.22 7.56 -2.70
N LEU A 168 -2.96 6.84 -3.55
CA LEU A 168 -3.65 5.61 -3.17
C LEU A 168 -2.77 4.37 -3.37
N MET A 169 -1.96 4.37 -4.42
CA MET A 169 -1.04 3.33 -4.83
C MET A 169 0.32 3.99 -5.05
N PRO A 170 1.16 4.11 -4.01
CA PRO A 170 2.52 4.61 -4.19
C PRO A 170 3.25 3.81 -5.27
N SER A 171 4.22 4.42 -5.96
CA SER A 171 5.19 3.72 -6.82
C SER A 171 6.64 4.05 -6.45
N THR A 172 7.56 3.10 -6.64
CA THR A 172 9.01 3.28 -6.36
C THR A 172 9.67 4.22 -7.37
N ASP A 173 9.01 4.48 -8.50
CA ASP A 173 9.41 5.50 -9.45
C ASP A 173 9.30 6.90 -8.84
N LEU A 174 10.47 7.55 -8.75
CA LEU A 174 10.84 8.76 -7.99
C LEU A 174 9.96 10.02 -8.11
N MET A 175 8.85 10.03 -8.85
CA MET A 175 8.14 11.27 -9.16
C MET A 175 7.09 11.72 -8.14
N PHE A 176 6.57 10.87 -7.23
CA PHE A 176 5.51 11.29 -6.31
C PHE A 176 5.62 10.60 -4.94
N SER A 177 6.26 11.24 -3.96
CA SER A 177 6.45 10.65 -2.62
C SER A 177 5.80 11.51 -1.53
N GLY A 178 4.83 10.92 -0.82
CA GLY A 178 4.34 11.37 0.48
C GLY A 178 3.12 10.56 0.93
N ILE A 179 3.32 9.39 1.52
CA ILE A 179 2.25 8.54 2.08
C ILE A 179 2.64 8.11 3.50
N LEU A 180 1.62 8.01 4.36
CA LEU A 180 1.72 7.44 5.71
C LEU A 180 1.16 6.01 5.67
N VAL A 181 1.97 5.05 6.11
CA VAL A 181 1.46 3.73 6.50
C VAL A 181 1.20 3.83 8.01
N ILE A 182 -0.04 3.58 8.45
CA ILE A 182 -0.47 3.63 9.86
C ILE A 182 -0.67 2.22 10.35
#